data_AF-A0A7X9WPQ2-F1
#
_entry.id   AF-A0A7X9WPQ2-F1
#
_cell.length_a   1.000
_cell.length_b   1.000
_cell.length_c   1.000
_cell.angle_alpha   90.00
_cell.angle_beta   90.00
_cell.angle_gamma   90.00
#
_symmetry.space_group_name_H-M   'P 1'
#
loop_
_entity.id
_entity.type
_entity.pdbx_description
1 polymer ?
#
loop_
_entity_poly.entity_id
_entity_poly.type
_entity_poly.pdbx_seq_one_letter_code
_entity_poly.pdbx_strand_id
1 'polypeptide(L)'
;MAGDVEALLPRNGRETLCGALLSLNAGATEELFFRLYLPLLLVLAGLNPVAAFVVAAIVFGLVHLYQGAAGVLATGVLGAALTLAYLLSGSLALPILLHVAIDLNALVVRPTLTRLMRRAKSP
;
A
#
# COMPACT_ATOMS: atom_id res chain seq x y z
N MET A 1 -5.02 -3.19 12.18
CA MET A 1 -4.28 -3.40 10.93
C MET A 1 -3.59 -4.74 11.04
N ALA A 2 -3.22 -5.38 9.93
CA ALA A 2 -2.48 -6.64 9.99
C ALA A 2 -0.98 -6.34 10.17
N GLY A 3 -0.31 -7.11 11.01
CA GLY A 3 1.13 -6.96 11.26
C GLY A 3 1.51 -5.96 12.35
N ASP A 4 2.82 -5.85 12.55
CA ASP A 4 3.49 -5.06 13.58
C ASP A 4 3.65 -3.61 13.12
N VAL A 5 2.53 -2.88 13.09
CA VAL A 5 2.48 -1.52 12.52
C VAL A 5 2.27 -0.41 13.54
N GLU A 6 2.16 -0.73 14.83
CA GLU A 6 1.84 0.25 15.88
C GLU A 6 2.83 1.42 15.90
N ALA A 7 4.12 1.14 15.70
CA ALA A 7 5.18 2.15 15.64
C ALA A 7 5.06 3.11 14.44
N LEU A 8 4.32 2.71 13.40
CA LEU A 8 4.12 3.49 12.17
C LEU A 8 2.86 4.37 12.22
N LEU A 9 2.00 4.17 13.23
CA LEU A 9 0.74 4.90 13.33
C LEU A 9 0.96 6.36 13.76
N PRO A 10 0.34 7.35 13.07
CA PRO A 10 0.43 8.74 13.48
C PRO A 10 -0.15 9.03 14.86
N ARG A 11 0.65 9.65 15.72
CA ARG A 11 0.34 9.95 17.12
C ARG A 11 -0.26 11.35 17.30
N ASN A 12 0.01 12.25 16.36
CA ASN A 12 -0.43 13.65 16.40
C ASN A 12 -0.81 14.19 15.01
N GLY A 13 -1.29 15.44 14.96
CA GLY A 13 -1.74 16.07 13.72
C GLY A 13 -0.65 16.26 12.66
N ARG A 14 0.59 16.56 13.08
CA ARG A 14 1.73 16.71 12.16
C ARG A 14 2.08 15.38 11.51
N GLU A 15 2.15 14.31 12.31
CA GLU A 15 2.39 12.96 11.79
C GLU A 15 1.26 12.49 10.86
N THR A 16 0.01 12.89 11.11
CA THR A 16 -1.11 12.59 10.20
C THR A 16 -1.01 13.35 8.89
N LEU A 17 -0.54 14.60 8.89
CA LEU A 17 -0.26 15.31 7.64
C LEU A 17 0.89 14.64 6.86
N CYS A 18 1.97 14.25 7.54
CA CYS A 18 3.03 13.47 6.90
C CYS A 18 2.50 12.15 6.35
N GLY A 19 1.63 11.46 7.10
CA GLY A 19 0.95 10.25 6.65
C GLY A 19 0.15 10.47 5.38
N ALA A 20 -0.60 11.58 5.27
CA ALA A 20 -1.35 11.92 4.07
C ALA A 20 -0.47 12.14 2.83
N LEU A 21 0.64 12.88 3.00
CA LEU A 21 1.62 13.11 1.94
C LEU A 21 2.31 11.80 1.53
N LEU A 22 2.64 10.96 2.51
CA LEU A 22 3.19 9.63 2.29
C LEU A 22 2.21 8.76 1.50
N SER A 23 0.91 8.75 1.84
CA SER A 23 -0.12 7.98 1.13
C SER A 23 -0.19 8.35 -0.36
N LEU A 24 -0.09 9.64 -0.68
CA LEU A 24 -0.09 10.12 -2.06
C LEU A 24 1.17 9.68 -2.80
N ASN A 25 2.34 9.81 -2.17
CA ASN A 25 3.61 9.42 -2.76
C ASN A 25 3.70 7.91 -2.96
N ALA A 26 3.44 7.12 -1.90
CA ALA A 26 3.50 5.66 -1.94
C ALA A 26 2.50 5.10 -2.96
N GLY A 27 1.23 5.51 -2.89
CA GLY A 27 0.20 5.04 -3.82
C GLY A 27 0.49 5.37 -5.29
N ALA A 28 1.23 6.44 -5.60
CA ALA A 28 1.67 6.70 -6.96
C ALA A 28 2.93 5.92 -7.35
N THR A 29 3.99 6.02 -6.52
CA THR A 29 5.32 5.50 -6.85
C THR A 29 5.37 3.98 -6.79
N GLU A 30 4.71 3.35 -5.82
CA GLU A 30 4.67 1.90 -5.71
C GLU A 30 3.87 1.28 -6.86
N GLU A 31 2.75 1.88 -7.28
CA GLU A 31 2.00 1.35 -8.42
C GLU A 31 2.77 1.52 -9.74
N LEU A 32 3.42 2.67 -9.96
CA LEU A 32 4.30 2.86 -11.11
C LEU A 32 5.43 1.83 -11.15
N PHE A 33 6.02 1.51 -9.99
CA PHE A 33 7.12 0.55 -9.93
C PHE A 33 6.62 -0.89 -10.09
N PHE A 34 5.68 -1.33 -9.26
CA PHE A 34 5.31 -2.74 -9.15
C PHE A 34 4.29 -3.20 -10.19
N ARG A 35 3.49 -2.30 -10.80
CA ARG A 35 2.46 -2.67 -11.80
C ARG A 35 2.89 -2.34 -13.21
N LEU A 36 3.82 -1.41 -13.39
CA LEU A 36 4.33 -1.04 -14.71
C LEU A 36 5.81 -1.39 -14.88
N TYR A 37 6.70 -0.70 -14.16
CA TYR A 37 8.13 -0.75 -14.47
C TYR A 37 8.77 -2.12 -14.25
N LEU A 38 8.60 -2.72 -13.07
CA LEU A 38 9.22 -3.99 -12.72
C LEU A 38 8.70 -5.16 -13.58
N PRO A 39 7.37 -5.35 -13.77
CA PRO A 39 6.87 -6.37 -14.69
C PRO A 39 7.40 -6.19 -16.12
N LEU A 40 7.42 -4.95 -16.64
CA LEU A 40 7.96 -4.65 -17.97
C LEU A 40 9.43 -5.02 -18.07
N LEU A 41 10.25 -4.62 -17.09
CA LEU A 41 11.68 -4.94 -17.06
C LEU A 41 11.92 -6.45 -17.05
N LEU A 42 11.14 -7.20 -16.26
CA LEU A 42 11.24 -8.65 -16.18
C LEU A 42 10.85 -9.33 -17.51
N VAL A 43 9.82 -8.82 -18.19
CA VAL A 43 9.46 -9.31 -19.54
C VAL A 43 10.58 -9.03 -20.54
N LEU A 44 11.17 -7.84 -20.51
CA LEU A 44 12.33 -7.50 -21.36
C LEU A 44 13.57 -8.36 -21.04
N ALA A 45 13.67 -8.85 -19.80
CA ALA A 45 14.70 -9.80 -19.38
C ALA A 45 14.38 -11.26 -19.74
N GLY A 46 13.25 -11.53 -20.41
CA GLY A 46 12.89 -12.86 -20.92
C GLY A 46 11.88 -13.65 -20.09
N LEU A 47 11.32 -13.07 -19.02
CA LEU A 47 10.20 -13.71 -18.31
C LEU A 47 8.92 -13.61 -19.14
N ASN A 48 8.07 -14.63 -19.06
CA ASN A 48 6.71 -14.49 -19.57
C ASN A 48 5.92 -13.46 -18.72
N PRO A 49 4.92 -12.76 -19.29
CA PRO A 49 4.20 -11.71 -18.59
C PRO A 49 3.55 -12.14 -17.26
N VAL A 50 3.00 -13.36 -17.20
CA VAL A 50 2.35 -13.86 -15.98
C VAL A 50 3.39 -14.02 -14.86
N ALA A 51 4.53 -14.64 -15.16
CA ALA A 51 5.61 -14.80 -14.20
C ALA A 51 6.16 -13.44 -13.73
N ALA A 52 6.27 -12.46 -14.63
CA ALA A 52 6.73 -11.11 -14.29
C ALA A 52 5.83 -10.42 -13.25
N PHE A 53 4.50 -10.49 -13.42
CA PHE A 53 3.56 -9.95 -12.44
C PHE A 53 3.54 -10.72 -11.12
N VAL A 54 3.67 -12.05 -11.17
CA VAL A 54 3.78 -12.88 -9.95
C VAL A 54 5.01 -12.50 -9.14
N VAL A 55 6.17 -12.37 -9.80
CA VAL A 55 7.41 -11.94 -9.13
C VAL A 55 7.23 -10.54 -8.54
N ALA A 56 6.68 -9.59 -9.29
CA ALA A 56 6.44 -8.24 -8.78
C ALA A 56 5.51 -8.22 -7.55
N ALA A 57 4.45 -9.03 -7.53
CA ALA A 57 3.55 -9.16 -6.38
C ALA A 57 4.23 -9.78 -5.15
N ILE A 58 5.10 -10.78 -5.35
CA ILE A 58 5.91 -11.36 -4.26
C ILE A 58 6.86 -10.31 -3.69
N VAL A 59 7.60 -9.60 -4.55
CA VAL A 59 8.52 -8.55 -4.11
C VAL A 59 7.78 -7.43 -3.38
N PHE A 60 6.59 -7.04 -3.86
CA PHE A 60 5.73 -6.06 -3.18
C PHE A 60 5.39 -6.49 -1.75
N GLY A 61 5.02 -7.75 -1.52
CA GLY A 61 4.81 -8.26 -0.16
C GLY A 61 6.09 -8.26 0.67
N LEU A 62 7.22 -8.64 0.08
CA LEU A 62 8.50 -8.74 0.80
C LEU A 62 9.07 -7.37 1.23
N VAL A 63 8.85 -6.29 0.47
CA VAL A 63 9.28 -4.96 0.93
C VAL A 63 8.58 -4.52 2.22
N HIS A 64 7.46 -5.16 2.57
CA HIS A 64 6.71 -4.95 3.81
C HIS A 64 7.14 -5.87 4.96
N LEU A 65 8.30 -6.54 4.87
CA LEU A 65 8.82 -7.41 5.93
C LEU A 65 8.89 -6.74 7.31
N TYR A 66 9.08 -5.42 7.36
CA TYR A 66 9.08 -4.64 8.60
C TYR A 66 7.73 -4.63 9.34
N GLN A 67 6.63 -5.07 8.70
CA GLN A 67 5.31 -5.25 9.32
C GLN A 67 5.13 -6.67 9.90
N GLY A 68 6.15 -7.52 9.87
CA GLY A 68 6.05 -8.91 10.27
C GLY A 68 5.29 -9.78 9.25
N ALA A 69 5.23 -11.09 9.50
CA ALA A 69 4.68 -12.07 8.54
C ALA A 69 3.21 -11.80 8.16
N ALA A 70 2.39 -11.37 9.12
CA ALA A 70 1.00 -11.02 8.85
C ALA A 70 0.88 -9.78 7.95
N GLY A 71 1.77 -8.79 8.09
CA GLY A 71 1.82 -7.62 7.23
C GLY A 71 2.28 -7.96 5.80
N VAL A 72 3.30 -8.81 5.66
CA VAL A 72 3.74 -9.34 4.36
C VAL A 72 2.61 -10.05 3.62
N LEU A 73 1.87 -10.94 4.31
CA LEU A 73 0.75 -11.64 3.70
C LEU A 73 -0.38 -10.70 3.32
N ALA A 74 -0.76 -9.77 4.21
CA ALA A 74 -1.84 -8.83 3.95
C ALA A 74 -1.52 -7.89 2.78
N THR A 75 -0.31 -7.33 2.75
CA THR A 75 0.15 -6.45 1.67
C THR A 75 0.37 -7.21 0.37
N GLY A 76 0.87 -8.45 0.41
CA GLY A 76 0.96 -9.32 -0.77
C GLY A 76 -0.41 -9.62 -1.40
N VAL A 77 -1.41 -9.98 -0.59
CA VAL A 77 -2.79 -10.23 -1.06
C VAL A 77 -3.41 -8.96 -1.63
N LEU A 78 -3.28 -7.83 -0.92
CA LEU A 78 -3.74 -6.54 -1.42
C LEU A 78 -3.04 -6.18 -2.72
N GLY A 79 -1.74 -6.44 -2.79
CA GLY A 79 -0.93 -6.14 -3.95
C GLY A 79 -1.34 -6.94 -5.17
N ALA A 80 -1.70 -8.21 -4.99
CA ALA A 80 -2.28 -9.04 -6.05
C ALA A 80 -3.65 -8.52 -6.51
N ALA A 81 -4.50 -8.04 -5.58
CA ALA A 81 -5.78 -7.43 -5.92
C ALA A 81 -5.62 -6.15 -6.74
N LEU A 82 -4.65 -5.29 -6.40
CA LEU A 82 -4.34 -4.09 -7.17
C LEU A 82 -3.77 -4.42 -8.56
N THR A 83 -2.96 -5.48 -8.67
CA THR A 83 -2.51 -5.99 -9.98
C THR A 83 -3.69 -6.47 -10.83
N LEU A 84 -4.66 -7.18 -10.25
CA LEU A 84 -5.87 -7.57 -10.98
C LEU A 84 -6.69 -6.34 -11.40
N ALA A 85 -6.84 -5.33 -10.53
CA ALA A 85 -7.51 -4.09 -10.87
C ALA A 85 -6.83 -3.37 -12.03
N TYR A 86 -5.49 -3.34 -12.05
CA TYR A 86 -4.71 -2.79 -13.17
C TYR A 86 -4.99 -3.54 -14.47
N LEU A 87 -4.84 -4.86 -14.47
CA LEU A 87 -4.96 -5.69 -15.68
C LEU A 87 -6.38 -5.71 -16.25
N LEU A 88 -7.40 -5.74 -15.39
CA LEU A 88 -8.80 -5.76 -15.82
C LEU A 88 -9.28 -4.38 -16.31
N SER A 89 -8.79 -3.29 -15.72
CA SER A 89 -9.18 -1.94 -16.12
C SER A 89 -8.35 -1.39 -17.29
N GLY A 90 -7.14 -1.92 -17.50
CA GLY A 90 -6.16 -1.34 -18.42
C GLY A 90 -5.65 0.04 -18.00
N SER A 91 -5.94 0.48 -16.77
CA SER A 91 -5.66 1.83 -16.29
C SER A 91 -4.82 1.78 -15.02
N LEU A 92 -3.67 2.45 -15.04
CA LEU A 92 -2.83 2.59 -13.84
C LEU A 92 -3.42 3.61 -12.85
N ALA A 93 -4.30 4.50 -13.30
CA ALA A 93 -4.94 5.47 -12.41
C ALA A 93 -5.83 4.79 -11.36
N LEU A 94 -6.50 3.68 -11.73
CA LEU A 94 -7.37 2.95 -10.82
C LEU A 94 -6.62 2.37 -9.60
N PRO A 95 -5.57 1.54 -9.73
CA PRO A 95 -4.82 1.03 -8.60
C PRO A 95 -4.14 2.15 -7.80
N ILE A 96 -3.66 3.23 -8.44
CA ILE A 96 -3.11 4.40 -7.72
C ILE A 96 -4.15 5.00 -6.78
N LEU A 97 -5.35 5.30 -7.28
CA LEU A 97 -6.42 5.88 -6.46
C LEU A 97 -6.86 4.94 -5.33
N LEU A 98 -6.95 3.65 -5.60
CA LEU A 98 -7.29 2.65 -4.59
C LEU A 98 -6.21 2.55 -3.50
N HIS A 99 -4.94 2.49 -3.89
CA HIS A 99 -3.82 2.43 -2.95
C HIS A 99 -3.76 3.69 -2.07
N VAL A 100 -3.82 4.87 -2.67
CA VAL A 100 -3.91 6.15 -1.94
C VAL A 100 -5.07 6.13 -0.94
N ALA A 101 -6.26 5.66 -1.34
CA ALA A 101 -7.42 5.61 -0.46
C ALA A 101 -7.22 4.64 0.72
N ILE A 102 -6.58 3.50 0.49
CA ILE A 102 -6.25 2.51 1.53
C ILE A 102 -5.29 3.11 2.55
N ASP A 103 -4.24 3.78 2.09
CA ASP A 103 -3.24 4.40 2.95
C ASP A 103 -3.79 5.59 3.72
N LEU A 104 -4.61 6.43 3.08
CA LEU A 104 -5.30 7.54 3.76
C LEU A 104 -6.24 7.00 4.85
N ASN A 105 -6.94 5.91 4.59
CA ASN A 105 -7.77 5.27 5.61
C ASN A 105 -6.91 4.77 6.79
N ALA A 106 -5.75 4.18 6.51
CA ALA A 106 -4.84 3.67 7.51
C ALA A 106 -4.14 4.76 8.34
N LEU A 107 -3.59 5.79 7.69
CA LEU A 107 -2.72 6.80 8.32
C LEU A 107 -3.44 8.09 8.71
N VAL A 108 -4.62 8.37 8.13
CA VAL A 108 -5.36 9.62 8.36
C VAL A 108 -6.68 9.36 9.06
N VAL A 109 -7.59 8.62 8.42
CA VAL A 109 -8.98 8.47 8.89
C VAL A 109 -9.02 7.74 10.23
N ARG A 110 -8.49 6.51 10.29
CA ARG A 110 -8.53 5.70 11.51
C ARG A 110 -7.81 6.36 12.69
N PRO A 111 -6.56 6.85 12.57
CA PRO A 111 -5.86 7.48 13.69
C PRO A 111 -6.56 8.76 14.17
N THR A 112 -7.12 9.56 13.24
CA THR A 112 -7.86 10.77 13.61
C THR A 112 -9.12 10.44 14.37
N LEU A 113 -9.92 9.49 13.88
CA LEU A 113 -11.12 9.03 14.58
C LEU A 113 -10.80 8.49 15.98
N THR A 114 -9.77 7.64 16.10
CA THR A 114 -9.35 7.12 17.41
C THR A 114 -8.94 8.24 18.37
N ARG A 115 -8.22 9.26 17.92
CA ARG A 115 -7.83 10.40 18.76
C ARG A 115 -9.04 11.24 19.18
N LEU A 116 -9.99 11.48 18.28
CA LEU A 116 -11.23 12.21 18.58
C LEU A 116 -12.07 11.46 19.62
N MET A 117 -12.23 10.16 19.47
CA MET A 117 -12.96 9.31 20.42
C MET A 117 -12.29 9.28 21.80
N ARG A 118 -10.95 9.24 21.86
CA ARG A 118 -10.19 9.29 23.13
C ARG A 118 -10.37 10.63 23.85
N ARG A 119 -10.36 11.75 23.11
CA ARG A 119 -10.63 13.08 23.67
C ARG A 119 -12.04 13.19 24.25
N ALA A 120 -13.05 12.70 23.54
CA ALA A 120 -14.43 12.73 24.00
C ALA A 120 -14.70 11.88 25.27
N LYS A 121 -13.84 10.89 25.55
CA LYS A 121 -13.92 10.02 26.75
C LYS A 121 -13.05 10.49 27.92
N SER A 122 -12.26 11.55 27.75
CA SER A 122 -11.44 12.11 28.83
C SER A 122 -12.27 13.16 29.58
N PRO A 123 -12.54 12.99 30.90
CA PRO A 123 -13.34 13.92 31.69
C PRO A 123 -12.68 15.28 31.87
#